data_AF-A0A535KDB5-F1
#
_entry.id   AF-A0A535KDB5-F1
#
_cell.length_a   1.000
_cell.length_b   1.000
_cell.length_c   1.000
_cell.angle_alpha   90.00
_cell.angle_beta   90.00
_cell.angle_gamma   90.00
#
_symmetry.space_group_name_H-M   'P 1'
#
loop_
_entity.id
_entity.type
_entity.pdbx_description
1 polymer ?
#
loop_
_entity_poly.entity_id
_entity_poly.type
_entity_poly.pdbx_seq_one_letter_code
_entity_poly.pdbx_strand_id
1 'polypeptide(L)'
;FGMHDLSWIRDHAPSDGSVEVEDVTSAYACVGLWGPAARSILQTLTPTDITNDAFPFMTARELAIGPVPCLALRVTYVGELGWELYCPAEFGLRLWDTIREAGHDKGLTPGGYKAVDSLRLEKGYRVWGADITPDVDPYQAGLGFCVKLDKGEFTGRSALLAKRDSPASTRLACLVLDDPRSVVLGSEPVRIEGSIVGRVTSGGYGYTVRRSIAYAYVPAGCAAGTAVEVDIFGKWVGGRVTKEPLYDPAGARIRS
;
A
#
# COMPACT_ATOMS: atom_id res chain seq x y z
N PHE A 1 -13.55 7.97 -0.62
CA PHE A 1 -12.79 7.25 -1.64
C PHE A 1 -13.73 6.66 -2.69
N GLY A 2 -14.54 5.64 -2.40
CA GLY A 2 -15.41 4.97 -3.41
C GLY A 2 -16.23 5.90 -4.31
N MET A 3 -17.03 6.81 -3.75
CA MET A 3 -17.85 7.74 -4.55
C MET A 3 -17.04 8.76 -5.38
N HIS A 4 -15.86 9.17 -4.89
CA HIS A 4 -15.00 10.12 -5.60
C HIS A 4 -14.49 9.49 -6.90
N ASP A 5 -13.92 8.28 -6.81
CA ASP A 5 -13.34 7.60 -7.96
C ASP A 5 -14.43 7.09 -8.91
N LEU A 6 -15.56 6.62 -8.37
CA LEU A 6 -16.72 6.21 -9.17
C LEU A 6 -17.26 7.35 -10.02
N SER A 7 -17.38 8.57 -9.47
CA SER A 7 -17.80 9.75 -10.24
C SER A 7 -16.83 10.01 -11.37
N TRP A 8 -15.52 10.04 -11.07
CA TRP A 8 -14.50 10.27 -12.09
C TRP A 8 -14.55 9.24 -13.22
N ILE A 9 -14.70 7.96 -12.89
CA ILE A 9 -14.80 6.88 -13.89
C ILE A 9 -16.04 7.08 -14.76
N ARG A 10 -17.20 7.39 -14.17
CA ARG A 10 -18.45 7.62 -14.90
C ARG A 10 -18.37 8.83 -15.82
N ASP A 11 -17.77 9.91 -15.37
CA ASP A 11 -17.59 11.14 -16.16
C ASP A 11 -16.68 10.94 -17.38
N HIS A 12 -15.80 9.92 -17.35
CA HIS A 12 -14.87 9.58 -18.43
C HIS A 12 -15.24 8.30 -19.20
N ALA A 13 -16.33 7.62 -18.83
CA ALA A 13 -16.80 6.45 -19.55
C ALA A 13 -17.45 6.86 -20.89
N PRO A 14 -17.37 6.02 -21.94
CA PRO A 14 -18.09 6.26 -23.18
C PRO A 14 -19.59 6.41 -22.94
N SER A 15 -20.19 7.46 -23.51
CA SER A 15 -21.64 7.72 -23.39
C SER A 15 -22.49 6.93 -24.39
N ASP A 16 -21.87 6.11 -25.24
CA ASP A 16 -22.52 5.32 -26.29
C ASP A 16 -23.09 3.98 -25.79
N GLY A 17 -22.99 3.72 -24.48
CA GLY A 17 -23.47 2.49 -23.85
C GLY A 17 -22.57 1.27 -24.08
N SER A 18 -21.37 1.46 -24.65
CA SER A 18 -20.39 0.36 -24.83
C SER A 18 -19.77 -0.16 -23.53
N VAL A 19 -19.88 0.61 -22.45
CA VAL A 19 -19.32 0.28 -21.13
C VAL A 19 -20.38 0.55 -20.06
N GLU A 20 -20.54 -0.40 -19.14
CA GLU A 20 -21.35 -0.24 -17.93
C GLU A 20 -20.45 -0.16 -16.70
N VAL A 21 -20.79 0.72 -15.76
CA VAL A 21 -20.01 0.98 -14.54
C VAL A 21 -20.91 0.83 -13.30
N GLU A 22 -20.73 -0.30 -12.61
CA GLU A 22 -21.46 -0.64 -11.39
C GLU A 22 -20.55 -0.56 -10.15
N ASP A 23 -21.10 0.00 -9.06
CA ASP A 23 -20.45 -0.05 -7.75
C ASP A 23 -20.89 -1.32 -7.00
N VAL A 24 -20.01 -2.30 -6.98
CA VAL A 24 -20.23 -3.59 -6.31
C VAL A 24 -19.65 -3.63 -4.89
N THR A 25 -19.24 -2.49 -4.31
CA THR A 25 -18.54 -2.44 -3.01
C THR A 25 -19.34 -3.12 -1.90
N SER A 26 -20.67 -2.96 -1.88
CA SER A 26 -21.53 -3.60 -0.87
C SER A 26 -21.95 -5.03 -1.23
N ALA A 27 -21.75 -5.45 -2.48
CA ALA A 27 -22.11 -6.78 -2.96
C ALA A 27 -21.05 -7.83 -2.61
N TYR A 28 -19.81 -7.40 -2.29
CA TYR A 28 -18.71 -8.29 -1.97
C TYR A 28 -18.11 -8.00 -0.60
N ALA A 29 -17.72 -9.07 0.10
CA ALA A 29 -16.80 -9.00 1.22
C ALA A 29 -15.37 -9.29 0.75
N CYS A 30 -14.37 -8.76 1.48
CA CYS A 30 -12.97 -9.05 1.25
C CYS A 30 -12.27 -9.44 2.55
N VAL A 31 -11.54 -10.56 2.54
CA VAL A 31 -10.69 -11.00 3.65
C VAL A 31 -9.25 -11.10 3.15
N GLY A 32 -8.35 -10.33 3.78
CA GLY A 32 -6.91 -10.47 3.57
C GLY A 32 -6.33 -11.58 4.44
N LEU A 33 -5.73 -12.60 3.82
CA LEU A 33 -4.93 -13.63 4.49
C LEU A 33 -3.47 -13.43 4.14
N TRP A 34 -2.72 -12.81 5.04
CA TRP A 34 -1.29 -12.51 4.84
C TRP A 34 -0.42 -13.08 5.96
N GLY A 35 0.80 -13.45 5.59
CA GLY A 35 1.82 -13.99 6.47
C GLY A 35 2.49 -15.24 5.89
N PRO A 36 3.62 -15.66 6.47
CA PRO A 36 4.39 -16.80 5.95
C PRO A 36 3.61 -18.13 5.96
N ALA A 37 2.61 -18.26 6.84
CA ALA A 37 1.76 -19.43 6.90
C ALA A 37 0.58 -19.40 5.92
N ALA A 38 0.31 -18.27 5.25
CA ALA A 38 -0.91 -18.03 4.45
C ALA A 38 -1.16 -19.13 3.42
N ARG A 39 -0.13 -19.52 2.65
CA ARG A 39 -0.27 -20.60 1.65
C ARG A 39 -0.62 -21.92 2.31
N SER A 40 0.09 -22.27 3.38
CA SER A 40 -0.12 -23.54 4.08
C SER A 40 -1.48 -23.66 4.74
N ILE A 41 -2.12 -22.52 5.06
CA ILE A 41 -3.51 -22.46 5.54
C ILE A 41 -4.45 -22.60 4.34
N LEU A 42 -4.28 -21.76 3.32
CA LEU A 42 -5.21 -21.67 2.20
C LEU A 42 -5.25 -22.97 1.37
N GLN A 43 -4.10 -23.65 1.21
CA GLN A 43 -4.00 -24.90 0.45
C GLN A 43 -4.81 -26.04 1.07
N THR A 44 -5.08 -26.04 2.39
CA THR A 44 -5.94 -27.06 3.01
C THR A 44 -7.42 -26.83 2.72
N LEU A 45 -7.77 -25.65 2.23
CA LEU A 45 -9.15 -25.23 1.93
C LEU A 45 -9.49 -25.31 0.44
N THR A 46 -8.52 -25.61 -0.43
CA THR A 46 -8.77 -25.67 -1.87
C THR A 46 -7.97 -26.80 -2.52
N PRO A 47 -8.57 -27.55 -3.47
CA PRO A 47 -7.82 -28.52 -4.29
C PRO A 47 -6.98 -27.83 -5.36
N THR A 48 -7.17 -26.52 -5.56
CA THR A 48 -6.43 -25.73 -6.55
C THR A 48 -4.97 -25.64 -6.15
N ASP A 49 -4.05 -25.89 -7.08
CA ASP A 49 -2.64 -25.63 -6.86
C ASP A 49 -2.40 -24.12 -6.74
N ILE A 50 -1.97 -23.70 -5.54
CA ILE A 50 -1.64 -22.31 -5.18
C ILE A 50 -0.15 -22.13 -4.85
N THR A 51 0.70 -23.02 -5.35
CA THR A 51 2.15 -22.86 -5.35
C THR A 51 2.58 -21.60 -6.11
N ASN A 52 3.83 -21.18 -5.93
CA ASN A 52 4.31 -19.95 -6.55
C ASN A 52 4.23 -19.97 -8.08
N ASP A 53 4.51 -21.11 -8.69
CA ASP A 53 4.52 -21.26 -10.15
C ASP A 53 3.08 -21.37 -10.70
N ALA A 54 2.18 -22.05 -10.00
CA ALA A 54 0.79 -22.21 -10.41
C ALA A 54 -0.10 -20.98 -10.12
N PHE A 55 0.27 -20.17 -9.13
CA PHE A 55 -0.45 -18.94 -8.80
C PHE A 55 0.54 -17.79 -8.51
N PRO A 56 1.15 -17.18 -9.54
CA PRO A 56 2.17 -16.13 -9.38
C PRO A 56 1.67 -14.85 -8.71
N PHE A 57 2.59 -14.09 -8.10
CA PHE A 57 2.29 -12.78 -7.51
C PHE A 57 1.71 -11.80 -8.56
N MET A 58 0.77 -10.96 -8.15
CA MET A 58 0.03 -10.03 -9.02
C MET A 58 -0.83 -10.73 -10.09
N THR A 59 -1.36 -11.90 -9.79
CA THR A 59 -2.38 -12.57 -10.61
C THR A 59 -3.66 -12.79 -9.79
N ALA A 60 -4.76 -13.07 -10.49
CA ALA A 60 -6.06 -13.33 -9.90
C ALA A 60 -6.65 -14.63 -10.47
N ARG A 61 -7.38 -15.38 -9.65
CA ARG A 61 -8.04 -16.63 -10.04
C ARG A 61 -9.36 -16.77 -9.29
N GLU A 62 -10.38 -17.27 -9.97
CA GLU A 62 -11.59 -17.77 -9.31
C GLU A 62 -11.31 -19.18 -8.78
N LEU A 63 -11.64 -19.42 -7.51
CA LEU A 63 -11.54 -20.73 -6.88
C LEU A 63 -12.42 -20.83 -5.63
N ALA A 64 -12.70 -22.05 -5.19
CA ALA A 64 -13.40 -22.29 -3.93
C ALA A 64 -12.41 -22.32 -2.74
N ILE A 65 -12.76 -21.65 -1.64
CA ILE A 65 -12.12 -21.73 -0.33
C ILE A 65 -13.10 -22.40 0.63
N GLY A 66 -12.86 -23.69 0.90
CA GLY A 66 -13.84 -24.57 1.53
C GLY A 66 -15.14 -24.56 0.72
N PRO A 67 -16.29 -24.22 1.33
CA PRO A 67 -17.56 -24.15 0.61
C PRO A 67 -17.83 -22.81 -0.08
N VAL A 68 -16.93 -21.82 0.01
CA VAL A 68 -17.18 -20.45 -0.46
C VAL A 68 -16.52 -20.18 -1.83
N PRO A 69 -17.26 -19.73 -2.85
CA PRO A 69 -16.66 -19.27 -4.10
C PRO A 69 -15.96 -17.92 -3.88
N CYS A 70 -14.72 -17.81 -4.35
CA CYS A 70 -13.92 -16.60 -4.21
C CYS A 70 -13.23 -16.21 -5.51
N LEU A 71 -13.12 -14.90 -5.73
CA LEU A 71 -12.06 -14.31 -6.55
C LEU A 71 -10.86 -14.06 -5.63
N ALA A 72 -9.79 -14.82 -5.81
CA ALA A 72 -8.55 -14.68 -5.05
C ALA A 72 -7.55 -13.84 -5.84
N LEU A 73 -6.97 -12.81 -5.23
CA LEU A 73 -5.90 -11.98 -5.78
C LEU A 73 -4.64 -12.23 -4.96
N ARG A 74 -3.55 -12.70 -5.59
CA ARG A 74 -2.25 -12.84 -4.90
C ARG A 74 -1.55 -11.49 -4.83
N VAL A 75 -1.99 -10.68 -3.88
CA VAL A 75 -1.51 -9.32 -3.61
C VAL A 75 -1.46 -9.07 -2.10
N THR A 76 -0.70 -8.05 -1.68
CA THR A 76 -0.58 -7.68 -0.27
C THR A 76 -0.36 -6.18 -0.10
N TYR A 77 -0.99 -5.63 0.93
CA TYR A 77 -0.68 -4.27 1.41
C TYR A 77 0.19 -4.27 2.67
N VAL A 78 0.51 -5.46 3.22
CA VAL A 78 1.38 -5.61 4.40
C VAL A 78 2.78 -6.13 4.05
N GLY A 79 3.03 -6.47 2.78
CA GLY A 79 4.34 -6.89 2.30
C GLY A 79 4.75 -8.31 2.67
N GLU A 80 3.78 -9.15 2.99
CA GLU A 80 3.96 -10.58 3.26
C GLU A 80 3.24 -11.42 2.20
N LEU A 81 3.63 -12.68 2.07
CA LEU A 81 2.90 -13.66 1.26
C LEU A 81 1.42 -13.66 1.65
N GLY A 82 0.53 -13.69 0.66
CA GLY A 82 -0.87 -13.91 0.91
C GLY A 82 -1.79 -13.53 -0.25
N TRP A 83 -3.07 -13.47 0.07
CA TRP A 83 -4.14 -13.19 -0.87
C TRP A 83 -5.18 -12.24 -0.27
N GLU A 84 -5.77 -11.43 -1.13
CA GLU A 84 -7.09 -10.86 -0.89
C GLU A 84 -8.13 -11.83 -1.47
N LEU A 85 -9.13 -12.17 -0.67
CA LEU A 85 -10.16 -13.14 -1.01
C LEU A 85 -11.52 -12.42 -1.04
N TYR A 86 -12.04 -12.23 -2.25
CA TYR A 86 -13.32 -11.59 -2.49
C TYR A 86 -14.42 -12.63 -2.67
N CYS A 87 -15.53 -12.50 -1.97
CA CYS A 87 -16.73 -13.34 -2.14
C CYS A 87 -17.99 -12.49 -2.08
N PRO A 88 -19.13 -12.96 -2.61
CA PRO A 88 -20.42 -12.33 -2.35
C PRO A 88 -20.62 -12.10 -0.85
N ALA A 89 -21.17 -10.94 -0.49
CA ALA A 89 -21.21 -10.46 0.89
C ALA A 89 -21.94 -11.44 1.84
N GLU A 90 -22.95 -12.15 1.34
CA GLU A 90 -23.69 -13.18 2.07
C GLU A 90 -22.83 -14.37 2.53
N PHE A 91 -21.69 -14.61 1.86
CA PHE A 91 -20.74 -15.66 2.24
C PHE A 91 -19.61 -15.15 3.13
N GLY A 92 -19.51 -13.84 3.39
CA GLY A 92 -18.37 -13.24 4.08
C GLY A 92 -18.09 -13.83 5.46
N LEU A 93 -19.14 -14.05 6.27
CA LEU A 93 -19.00 -14.69 7.58
C LEU A 93 -18.50 -16.14 7.45
N ARG A 94 -19.04 -16.90 6.49
CA ARG A 94 -18.64 -18.29 6.27
C ARG A 94 -17.18 -18.37 5.81
N LEU A 95 -16.74 -17.45 4.95
CA LEU A 95 -15.35 -17.36 4.51
C LEU A 95 -14.41 -17.09 5.69
N TRP A 96 -14.77 -16.13 6.53
CA TRP A 96 -14.01 -15.79 7.74
C TRP A 96 -13.84 -17.00 8.66
N ASP A 97 -14.94 -17.65 9.04
CA ASP A 97 -14.90 -18.81 9.95
C ASP A 97 -14.09 -19.96 9.36
N THR A 98 -14.27 -20.25 8.07
CA THR A 98 -13.54 -21.32 7.35
C THR A 98 -12.03 -21.09 7.40
N ILE A 99 -11.56 -19.86 7.14
CA ILE A 99 -10.14 -19.51 7.21
C ILE A 99 -9.64 -19.53 8.66
N ARG A 100 -10.44 -19.01 9.59
CA ARG A 100 -10.07 -18.91 11.00
C ARG A 100 -9.84 -20.28 11.63
N GLU A 101 -10.74 -21.22 11.35
CA GLU A 101 -10.66 -22.61 11.79
C GLU A 101 -9.41 -23.30 11.21
N ALA A 102 -9.20 -23.25 9.89
CA ALA A 102 -8.04 -23.87 9.25
C ALA A 102 -6.69 -23.28 9.69
N GLY A 103 -6.67 -22.00 10.06
CA GLY A 103 -5.47 -21.30 10.52
C GLY A 103 -5.19 -21.43 12.02
N HIS A 104 -6.10 -22.00 12.81
CA HIS A 104 -6.00 -22.02 14.28
C HIS A 104 -4.66 -22.59 14.77
N ASP A 105 -4.32 -23.80 14.34
CA ASP A 105 -3.11 -24.52 14.79
C ASP A 105 -1.80 -23.93 14.24
N LYS A 106 -1.93 -23.01 13.28
CA LYS A 106 -0.81 -22.26 12.68
C LYS A 106 -0.64 -20.87 13.30
N GLY A 107 -1.38 -20.57 14.38
CA GLY A 107 -1.30 -19.31 15.09
C GLY A 107 -1.88 -18.12 14.32
N LEU A 108 -2.80 -18.38 13.37
CA LEU A 108 -3.53 -17.31 12.69
C LEU A 108 -4.19 -16.41 13.75
N THR A 109 -4.21 -15.11 13.50
CA THR A 109 -4.87 -14.14 14.38
C THR A 109 -5.56 -13.05 13.55
N PRO A 110 -6.72 -12.53 13.98
CA PRO A 110 -7.28 -11.32 13.41
C PRO A 110 -6.29 -10.16 13.49
N GLY A 111 -6.11 -9.45 12.38
CA GLY A 111 -5.30 -8.24 12.27
C GLY A 111 -6.18 -7.03 11.99
N GLY A 112 -6.04 -5.98 12.80
CA GLY A 112 -6.74 -4.71 12.59
C GLY A 112 -5.97 -3.74 11.71
N TYR A 113 -6.65 -2.67 11.28
CA TYR A 113 -6.08 -1.71 10.33
C TYR A 113 -4.83 -0.96 10.85
N LYS A 114 -4.65 -0.84 12.17
CA LYS A 114 -3.43 -0.24 12.75
C LYS A 114 -2.18 -1.11 12.55
N ALA A 115 -2.34 -2.43 12.52
CA ALA A 115 -1.24 -3.32 12.15
C ALA A 115 -0.94 -3.19 10.65
N VAL A 116 -1.99 -3.14 9.82
CA VAL A 116 -1.85 -2.94 8.36
C VAL A 116 -1.13 -1.63 8.05
N ASP A 117 -1.51 -0.53 8.70
CA ASP A 117 -0.91 0.79 8.52
C ASP A 117 0.56 0.82 8.97
N SER A 118 0.93 0.11 10.04
CA SER A 118 2.33 -0.06 10.42
C SER A 118 3.13 -0.84 9.37
N LEU A 119 2.61 -1.99 8.92
CA LEU A 119 3.30 -2.88 7.98
C LEU A 119 3.46 -2.24 6.59
N ARG A 120 2.42 -1.57 6.08
CA ARG A 120 2.48 -0.84 4.79
C ARG A 120 3.52 0.28 4.85
N LEU A 121 3.67 0.94 5.99
CA LEU A 121 4.64 2.02 6.20
C LEU A 121 6.07 1.48 6.17
N GLU A 122 6.33 0.31 6.78
CA GLU A 122 7.61 -0.38 6.70
C GLU A 122 7.98 -0.80 5.27
N LYS A 123 6.96 -1.15 4.45
CA LYS A 123 7.11 -1.45 3.02
C LYS A 123 7.18 -0.22 2.11
N GLY A 124 6.98 0.98 2.65
CA GLY A 124 6.86 2.18 1.85
C GLY A 124 5.70 2.14 0.86
N TYR A 125 4.61 1.48 1.18
CA TYR A 125 3.40 1.58 0.36
C TYR A 125 2.68 2.90 0.64
N ARG A 126 2.34 3.61 -0.43
CA ARG A 126 1.71 4.93 -0.36
C ARG A 126 0.21 4.79 -0.14
N VAL A 127 -0.35 5.75 0.58
CA VAL A 127 -1.80 5.90 0.78
C VAL A 127 -2.31 7.08 -0.05
N TRP A 128 -3.30 6.83 -0.91
CA TRP A 128 -4.00 7.90 -1.61
C TRP A 128 -4.83 8.73 -0.62
N GLY A 129 -4.78 10.06 -0.75
CA GLY A 129 -5.35 11.01 0.19
C GLY A 129 -4.42 11.42 1.34
N ALA A 130 -3.25 10.78 1.48
CA ALA A 130 -2.22 11.16 2.45
C ALA A 130 -0.86 11.38 1.77
N ASP A 131 -0.26 10.30 1.26
CA ASP A 131 1.04 10.34 0.59
C ASP A 131 0.93 10.81 -0.86
N ILE A 132 -0.23 10.58 -1.49
CA ILE A 132 -0.51 10.97 -2.87
C ILE A 132 -1.85 11.71 -2.90
N THR A 133 -1.88 12.86 -3.55
CA THR A 133 -3.07 13.69 -3.78
C THR A 133 -3.08 14.19 -5.23
N PRO A 134 -4.12 14.87 -5.70
CA PRO A 134 -4.10 15.54 -7.01
C PRO A 134 -2.99 16.60 -7.17
N ASP A 135 -2.35 17.04 -6.08
CA ASP A 135 -1.34 18.11 -6.08
C ASP A 135 0.07 17.61 -6.44
N VAL A 136 0.27 16.29 -6.52
CA VAL A 136 1.58 15.67 -6.69
C VAL A 136 1.55 14.69 -7.86
N ASP A 137 2.60 14.71 -8.67
CA ASP A 137 2.73 13.77 -9.78
C ASP A 137 3.32 12.41 -9.32
N PRO A 138 3.11 11.32 -10.09
CA PRO A 138 3.62 10.00 -9.73
C PRO A 138 5.14 9.94 -9.57
N TYR A 139 5.91 10.79 -10.25
CA TYR A 139 7.38 10.79 -10.12
C TYR A 139 7.80 11.37 -8.78
N GLN A 140 7.18 12.48 -8.35
CA GLN A 140 7.37 13.03 -7.01
C GLN A 140 7.05 12.00 -5.92
N ALA A 141 5.99 11.22 -6.10
CA ALA A 141 5.57 10.19 -5.13
C ALA A 141 6.44 8.92 -5.12
N GLY A 142 7.40 8.78 -6.04
CA GLY A 142 8.19 7.55 -6.21
C GLY A 142 7.45 6.41 -6.92
N LEU A 143 6.36 6.72 -7.64
CA LEU A 143 5.50 5.79 -8.37
C LEU A 143 5.76 5.79 -9.89
N GLY A 144 6.92 6.27 -10.34
CA GLY A 144 7.28 6.25 -11.76
C GLY A 144 7.19 4.85 -12.39
N PHE A 145 7.42 3.79 -11.61
CA PHE A 145 7.30 2.40 -12.07
C PHE A 145 5.86 1.99 -12.45
N CYS A 146 4.84 2.72 -11.99
CA CYS A 146 3.44 2.51 -12.37
C CYS A 146 3.06 3.24 -13.68
N VAL A 147 3.94 4.08 -14.23
CA VAL A 147 3.67 4.93 -15.40
C VAL A 147 4.29 4.31 -16.65
N LYS A 148 3.45 3.70 -17.49
CA LYS A 148 3.88 3.13 -18.78
C LYS A 148 3.60 4.11 -19.93
N LEU A 149 4.57 4.99 -20.25
CA LEU A 149 4.44 6.07 -21.23
C LEU A 149 4.30 5.61 -22.70
N ASP A 150 4.76 4.39 -22.99
CA ASP A 150 4.81 3.78 -24.32
C ASP A 150 3.58 2.93 -24.65
N LYS A 151 2.58 2.84 -23.75
CA LYS A 151 1.35 2.03 -23.96
C LYS A 151 0.33 2.64 -24.93
N GLY A 152 0.66 3.78 -25.55
CA GLY A 152 -0.30 4.62 -26.29
C GLY A 152 -0.87 5.75 -25.42
N GLU A 153 -1.95 6.37 -25.90
CA GLU A 153 -2.56 7.54 -25.26
C GLU A 153 -3.31 7.18 -23.96
N PHE A 154 -3.23 8.08 -22.97
CA PHE A 154 -4.00 8.02 -21.73
C PHE A 154 -4.06 9.39 -21.07
N THR A 155 -5.08 9.64 -20.24
CA THR A 155 -5.27 10.90 -19.53
C THR A 155 -4.02 11.28 -18.73
N GLY A 156 -3.46 12.46 -18.99
CA GLY A 156 -2.25 12.96 -18.33
C GLY A 156 -0.93 12.54 -18.96
N ARG A 157 -0.92 11.72 -20.03
CA ARG A 157 0.31 11.25 -20.69
C ARG A 157 1.26 12.38 -21.09
N SER A 158 0.78 13.40 -21.81
CA SER A 158 1.61 14.52 -22.27
C SER A 158 2.22 15.31 -21.12
N ALA A 159 1.48 15.49 -20.02
CA ALA A 159 1.99 16.14 -18.82
C ALA A 159 3.09 15.29 -18.15
N LEU A 160 2.90 13.98 -18.06
CA LEU A 160 3.90 13.07 -17.51
C LEU A 160 5.15 12.93 -18.39
N LEU A 161 5.03 13.09 -19.71
CA LEU A 161 6.17 13.17 -20.61
C LEU A 161 7.01 14.43 -20.32
N ALA A 162 6.37 15.60 -20.22
CA ALA A 162 7.05 16.84 -19.89
C ALA A 162 7.74 16.78 -18.51
N LYS A 163 7.10 16.15 -17.52
CA LYS A 163 7.65 15.96 -16.16
C LYS A 163 8.82 14.97 -16.11
N ARG A 164 8.84 13.95 -16.97
CA ARG A 164 9.99 13.04 -17.06
C ARG A 164 11.26 13.80 -17.47
N ASP A 165 11.11 14.74 -18.39
CA ASP A 165 12.24 15.50 -18.96
C ASP A 165 12.59 16.75 -18.11
N SER A 166 11.72 17.11 -17.15
CA SER A 166 11.94 18.19 -16.17
C SER A 166 11.59 17.70 -14.75
N PRO A 167 12.54 17.02 -14.08
CA PRO A 167 12.31 16.40 -12.78
C PRO A 167 11.86 17.39 -11.72
N ALA A 168 10.95 16.95 -10.86
CA ALA A 168 10.41 17.78 -9.79
C ALA A 168 11.47 18.20 -8.76
N SER A 169 11.29 19.38 -8.19
CA SER A 169 12.14 19.93 -7.13
C SER A 169 11.97 19.23 -5.78
N THR A 170 10.90 18.44 -5.62
CA THR A 170 10.59 17.68 -4.41
C THR A 170 10.31 16.22 -4.72
N ARG A 171 10.51 15.37 -3.71
CA ARG A 171 10.15 13.94 -3.76
C ARG A 171 9.65 13.48 -2.40
N LEU A 172 8.79 12.49 -2.40
CA LEU A 172 8.37 11.78 -1.20
C LEU A 172 9.57 10.96 -0.68
N ALA A 173 9.85 11.06 0.62
CA ALA A 173 10.97 10.39 1.27
C ALA A 173 10.54 9.72 2.57
N CYS A 174 11.09 8.54 2.82
CA CYS A 174 11.04 7.89 4.12
C CYS A 174 11.99 8.60 5.09
N LEU A 175 11.50 8.93 6.28
CA LEU A 175 12.24 9.50 7.39
C LEU A 175 12.19 8.50 8.56
N VAL A 176 13.29 8.37 9.28
CA VAL A 176 13.36 7.63 10.55
C VAL A 176 13.77 8.59 11.64
N LEU A 177 12.95 8.72 12.69
CA LEU A 177 13.26 9.59 13.82
C LEU A 177 14.24 8.91 14.79
N ASP A 178 15.12 9.72 15.38
CA ASP A 178 16.18 9.26 16.27
C ASP A 178 15.62 8.68 17.59
N ASP A 179 14.57 9.29 18.17
CA ASP A 179 13.82 8.70 19.29
C ASP A 179 12.71 7.79 18.74
N PRO A 180 12.80 6.46 18.89
CA PRO A 180 11.79 5.54 18.39
C PRO A 180 10.43 5.69 19.10
N ARG A 181 10.36 6.37 20.25
CA ARG A 181 9.12 6.62 21.00
C ARG A 181 8.37 7.85 20.51
N SER A 182 9.02 8.70 19.72
CA SER A 182 8.41 9.88 19.12
C SER A 182 7.63 9.47 17.88
N VAL A 183 6.33 9.25 17.99
CA VAL A 183 5.48 8.80 16.88
C VAL A 183 4.72 9.98 16.28
N VAL A 184 4.86 10.17 14.98
CA VAL A 184 4.08 11.15 14.20
C VAL A 184 2.86 10.50 13.56
N LEU A 185 1.83 11.30 13.29
CA LEU A 185 0.51 10.87 12.82
C LEU A 185 0.15 11.44 11.45
N GLY A 186 0.79 12.52 11.02
CA GLY A 186 0.51 13.23 9.77
C GLY A 186 0.35 14.75 9.99
N SER A 187 0.80 15.50 8.98
CA SER A 187 0.82 16.97 8.90
C SER A 187 1.81 17.69 9.81
N GLU A 188 2.60 16.98 10.62
CA GLU A 188 3.68 17.59 11.40
C GLU A 188 4.70 18.31 10.48
N PRO A 189 5.14 19.53 10.80
CA PRO A 189 6.17 20.23 10.04
C PRO A 189 7.50 19.48 10.00
N VAL A 190 8.14 19.47 8.83
CA VAL A 190 9.49 18.90 8.63
C VAL A 190 10.44 20.03 8.25
N ARG A 191 11.60 20.08 8.90
CA ARG A 191 12.67 21.04 8.58
C ARG A 191 13.99 20.35 8.28
N ILE A 192 14.81 21.05 7.49
CA ILE A 192 16.19 20.71 7.16
C ILE A 192 17.00 21.98 7.37
N GLU A 193 18.12 21.87 8.10
CA GLU A 193 19.00 23.02 8.38
C GLU A 193 18.23 24.24 8.96
N GLY A 194 17.26 23.97 9.83
CA GLY A 194 16.42 24.98 10.46
C GLY A 194 15.28 25.54 9.61
N SER A 195 15.24 25.25 8.30
CA SER A 195 14.21 25.74 7.38
C SER A 195 13.09 24.72 7.16
N ILE A 196 11.83 25.13 7.26
CA ILE A 196 10.68 24.26 6.97
C ILE A 196 10.67 23.91 5.48
N VAL A 197 10.71 22.61 5.18
CA VAL A 197 10.75 22.11 3.79
C VAL A 197 9.48 21.39 3.38
N GLY A 198 8.64 21.02 4.34
CA GLY A 198 7.42 20.26 4.07
C GLY A 198 6.71 19.86 5.34
N ARG A 199 5.88 18.84 5.22
CA ARG A 199 5.14 18.22 6.32
C ARG A 199 5.08 16.72 6.16
N VAL A 200 4.87 16.01 7.27
CA VAL A 200 4.61 14.57 7.28
C VAL A 200 3.31 14.29 6.53
N THR A 201 3.32 13.30 5.65
CA THR A 201 2.14 12.77 4.95
C THR A 201 1.56 11.59 5.72
N SER A 202 2.40 10.60 5.99
CA SER A 202 2.09 9.41 6.80
C SER A 202 3.11 9.24 7.90
N GLY A 203 2.68 8.74 9.05
CA GLY A 203 3.52 8.54 10.22
C GLY A 203 3.08 7.34 11.04
N GLY A 204 4.02 6.71 11.74
CA GLY A 204 3.69 5.60 12.63
C GLY A 204 4.91 4.90 13.19
N TYR A 205 4.66 3.95 14.08
CA TYR A 205 5.69 3.06 14.59
C TYR A 205 5.76 1.78 13.74
N GLY A 206 6.93 1.46 13.22
CA GLY A 206 7.22 0.18 12.57
C GLY A 206 7.64 -0.85 13.62
N TYR A 207 6.74 -1.79 13.92
CA TYR A 207 6.97 -2.79 14.98
C TYR A 207 8.04 -3.83 14.61
N THR A 208 8.17 -4.17 13.32
CA THR A 208 9.16 -5.14 12.84
C THR A 208 10.56 -4.52 12.86
N VAL A 209 10.67 -3.27 12.39
CA VAL A 209 11.96 -2.55 12.31
C VAL A 209 12.31 -1.82 13.60
N ARG A 210 11.37 -1.70 14.55
CA ARG A 210 11.48 -0.99 15.83
C ARG A 210 11.88 0.48 15.68
N ARG A 211 11.26 1.16 14.72
CA ARG A 211 11.56 2.56 14.38
C ARG A 211 10.30 3.41 14.37
N SER A 212 10.46 4.69 14.71
CA SER A 212 9.48 5.70 14.34
C SER A 212 9.72 6.12 12.89
N ILE A 213 8.71 5.98 12.06
CA ILE A 213 8.76 6.16 10.61
C ILE A 213 7.83 7.31 10.24
N ALA A 214 8.29 8.16 9.34
CA ALA A 214 7.49 9.19 8.71
C ALA A 214 7.75 9.22 7.21
N TYR A 215 6.77 9.69 6.45
CA TYR A 215 6.92 10.05 5.06
C TYR A 215 6.68 11.53 4.90
N ALA A 216 7.47 12.20 4.07
CA ALA A 216 7.28 13.62 3.78
C ALA A 216 7.85 13.97 2.40
N TYR A 217 7.27 14.97 1.75
CA TYR A 217 7.88 15.58 0.59
C TYR A 217 9.03 16.48 1.03
N VAL A 218 10.23 16.22 0.52
CA VAL A 218 11.46 16.96 0.79
C VAL A 218 12.12 17.38 -0.53
N PRO A 219 13.07 18.33 -0.54
CA PRO A 219 13.82 18.68 -1.73
C PRO A 219 14.46 17.45 -2.38
N ALA A 220 14.34 17.32 -3.70
CA ALA A 220 14.72 16.10 -4.42
C ALA A 220 16.21 15.72 -4.23
N GLY A 221 17.07 16.71 -4.04
CA GLY A 221 18.51 16.53 -3.78
C GLY A 221 18.87 15.98 -2.39
N CYS A 222 17.92 15.86 -1.46
CA CYS A 222 18.17 15.25 -0.16
C CYS A 222 18.46 13.75 -0.35
N ALA A 223 19.65 13.29 0.02
CA ALA A 223 20.06 11.89 -0.10
C ALA A 223 19.71 11.10 1.18
N ALA A 224 19.85 9.77 1.13
CA ALA A 224 19.82 8.98 2.35
C ALA A 224 20.93 9.44 3.31
N GLY A 225 20.60 9.60 4.58
CA GLY A 225 21.48 10.13 5.62
C GLY A 225 21.32 11.63 5.88
N THR A 226 20.67 12.40 4.99
CA THR A 226 20.33 13.81 5.23
C THR A 226 19.58 13.96 6.54
N ALA A 227 20.09 14.80 7.43
CA ALA A 227 19.48 15.10 8.71
C ALA A 227 18.20 15.91 8.51
N VAL A 228 17.16 15.55 9.26
CA VAL A 228 15.87 16.23 9.28
C VAL A 228 15.43 16.41 10.73
N GLU A 229 14.52 17.33 10.96
CA GLU A 229 13.81 17.42 12.23
C GLU A 229 12.31 17.52 11.96
N VAL A 230 11.51 16.91 12.84
CA VAL A 230 10.05 16.93 12.75
C VAL A 230 9.50 17.53 14.04
N ASP A 231 8.58 18.48 13.92
CA ASP A 231 7.94 19.09 15.09
C ASP A 231 6.85 18.18 15.64
N ILE A 232 6.99 17.78 16.89
CA ILE A 232 6.03 16.96 17.61
C ILE A 232 5.61 17.74 18.86
N PHE A 233 4.41 18.33 18.81
CA PHE A 233 3.85 19.16 19.87
C PHE A 233 4.79 20.30 20.32
N GLY A 234 5.44 20.99 19.37
CA GLY A 234 6.35 22.11 19.62
C GLY A 234 7.79 21.70 19.94
N LYS A 235 8.10 20.41 19.91
CA LYS A 235 9.45 19.88 20.10
C LYS A 235 9.99 19.32 18.79
N TRP A 236 11.10 19.88 18.33
CA TRP A 236 11.84 19.35 17.19
C TRP A 236 12.55 18.04 17.57
N VAL A 237 12.17 16.96 16.91
CA VAL A 237 12.78 15.63 17.06
C VAL A 237 13.62 15.34 15.83
N GLY A 238 14.91 15.05 16.05
CA GLY A 238 15.84 14.69 14.99
C GLY A 238 15.50 13.38 14.30
N GLY A 239 15.94 13.24 13.06
CA GLY A 239 15.82 12.03 12.27
C GLY A 239 16.65 12.12 10.99
N ARG A 240 16.49 11.13 10.12
CA ARG A 240 17.20 11.06 8.84
C ARG A 240 16.33 10.56 7.71
N VAL A 241 16.56 11.11 6.52
CA VAL A 241 16.11 10.49 5.27
C VAL A 241 16.74 9.10 5.15
N THR A 242 15.92 8.08 4.93
CA THR A 242 16.35 6.68 4.89
C THR A 242 15.94 6.03 3.57
N LYS A 243 16.74 5.06 3.11
CA LYS A 243 16.41 4.25 1.94
C LYS A 243 15.22 3.34 2.27
N GLU A 244 14.23 3.35 1.41
CA GLU A 244 13.04 2.50 1.50
C GLU A 244 13.11 1.31 0.52
N PRO A 245 12.34 0.24 0.77
CA PRO A 245 11.54 -0.01 1.97
C PRO A 245 12.43 -0.38 3.17
N LEU A 246 11.94 -0.15 4.38
CA LEU A 246 12.65 -0.50 5.62
C LEU A 246 12.58 -2.01 5.91
N TYR A 247 11.54 -2.68 5.40
CA TYR A 247 11.32 -4.11 5.57
C TYR A 247 11.33 -4.86 4.22
N ASP A 248 12.07 -5.97 4.19
CA ASP A 248 12.23 -6.85 3.02
C ASP A 248 12.45 -6.08 1.68
N PRO A 249 13.59 -5.37 1.54
CA PRO A 249 13.86 -4.55 0.35
C PRO A 249 14.06 -5.35 -0.93
N ALA A 250 14.39 -6.64 -0.83
CA ALA A 250 14.42 -7.54 -1.98
C ALA A 250 13.02 -8.00 -2.42
N GLY A 251 11.99 -7.79 -1.59
CA GLY A 251 10.63 -8.29 -1.85
C GLY A 251 10.57 -9.82 -1.94
N ALA A 252 11.43 -10.52 -1.18
CA ALA A 252 11.51 -11.97 -1.24
C ALA A 252 10.27 -12.63 -0.63
N ARG A 253 9.66 -12.01 0.39
CA ARG A 253 8.54 -12.61 1.13
C ARG A 253 7.26 -12.65 0.31
N ILE A 254 6.99 -11.61 -0.46
CA ILE A 254 5.80 -11.54 -1.35
C ILE A 254 5.90 -12.53 -2.53
N ARG A 255 7.11 -12.97 -2.88
CA ARG A 255 7.40 -13.91 -3.97
C ARG A 255 7.67 -15.35 -3.49
N SER A 256 7.65 -15.57 -2.18
CA SER A 256 7.82 -16.90 -1.56
C SER A 256 6.61 -17.80 -1.75
#